data_AF-A0A452I6J4-F1
#
_entry.id   AF-A0A452I6J4-F1
#
_cell.length_a   1.000
_cell.length_b   1.000
_cell.length_c   1.000
_cell.angle_alpha   90.00
_cell.angle_beta   90.00
_cell.angle_gamma   90.00
#
_symmetry.space_group_name_H-M   'P 1'
#
loop_
_entity.id
_entity.type
_entity.pdbx_description
1 polymer ?
#
loop_
_entity_poly.entity_id
_entity_poly.type
_entity_poly.pdbx_seq_one_letter_code
_entity_poly.pdbx_strand_id
1 'polypeptide(L)'
;TSNLQKKTSVAENGKRREEDFSVPFLPLYLQLSQRPTVEELREKKILIRFSDYVEVADAQDYDRRADKPWTRLSAADKAAIRKELNEFKSTEMEVHELSKHLTRP
;
A
#
# COMPACT_ATOMS: atom_id res chain seq x y z
N THR A 1 62.63 -19.82 -26.14
CA THR A 1 63.37 -19.66 -24.86
C THR A 1 62.52 -18.83 -23.90
N SER A 2 62.82 -18.84 -22.59
CA SER A 2 62.45 -17.83 -21.55
C SER A 2 61.20 -16.95 -21.82
N ASN A 3 60.05 -17.03 -21.12
CA ASN A 3 59.77 -17.38 -19.72
C ASN A 3 60.60 -16.56 -18.70
N LEU A 4 59.97 -15.64 -17.94
CA LEU A 4 59.92 -15.66 -16.45
C LEU A 4 59.42 -14.33 -15.78
N GLN A 5 58.16 -14.29 -15.32
CA GLN A 5 57.60 -13.61 -14.10
C GLN A 5 57.85 -12.08 -13.86
N LYS A 6 57.23 -11.36 -12.91
CA LYS A 6 56.39 -11.59 -11.70
C LYS A 6 55.20 -10.58 -11.70
N LYS A 7 53.99 -10.73 -11.10
CA LYS A 7 53.51 -11.20 -9.76
C LYS A 7 53.94 -10.30 -8.58
N THR A 8 53.09 -9.91 -7.61
CA THR A 8 51.62 -10.04 -7.34
C THR A 8 50.92 -8.64 -7.41
N SER A 9 49.77 -8.23 -6.84
CA SER A 9 48.73 -8.65 -5.83
C SER A 9 47.32 -8.22 -6.34
N VAL A 10 46.11 -8.48 -5.78
CA VAL A 10 45.50 -8.76 -4.44
C VAL A 10 45.35 -7.49 -3.57
N ALA A 11 44.16 -7.07 -3.06
CA ALA A 11 42.87 -7.72 -2.72
C ALA A 11 41.66 -7.03 -3.44
N GLU A 12 40.56 -7.68 -3.87
CA GLU A 12 39.43 -8.33 -3.14
C GLU A 12 38.47 -7.34 -2.41
N ASN A 13 37.12 -7.48 -2.37
CA ASN A 13 36.20 -8.53 -2.87
C ASN A 13 34.73 -8.02 -3.00
N GLY A 14 33.85 -8.76 -3.69
CA GLY A 14 32.38 -8.66 -3.62
C GLY A 14 31.67 -7.90 -4.77
N LYS A 15 30.43 -8.24 -5.15
CA LYS A 15 29.56 -9.36 -4.70
C LYS A 15 28.54 -9.73 -5.80
N ARG A 16 28.34 -11.03 -6.03
CA ARG A 16 27.35 -11.60 -6.96
C ARG A 16 25.91 -11.36 -6.47
N ARG A 17 24.98 -11.05 -7.40
CA ARG A 17 23.65 -11.71 -7.57
C ARG A 17 22.74 -10.92 -8.52
N GLU A 18 22.39 -11.52 -9.65
CA GLU A 18 21.10 -11.27 -10.31
C GLU A 18 20.07 -12.14 -9.58
N GLU A 19 19.16 -11.53 -8.82
CA GLU A 19 18.04 -12.22 -8.17
C GLU A 19 16.76 -11.41 -8.46
N ASP A 20 16.36 -11.36 -9.73
CA ASP A 20 14.97 -11.07 -10.06
C ASP A 20 14.13 -12.15 -9.37
N PHE A 21 13.41 -11.76 -8.31
CA PHE A 21 12.52 -12.65 -7.57
C PHE A 21 11.28 -12.96 -8.40
N SER A 22 11.48 -13.81 -9.42
CA SER A 22 10.46 -14.61 -10.07
C SER A 22 9.87 -15.55 -9.01
N VAL A 23 8.95 -15.01 -8.19
CA VAL A 23 8.16 -15.79 -7.24
C VAL A 23 7.38 -16.81 -8.08
N PRO A 24 7.72 -18.11 -8.03
CA PRO A 24 7.14 -19.03 -8.99
C PRO A 24 5.64 -19.13 -8.72
N PHE A 25 4.83 -19.05 -9.78
CA PHE A 25 3.40 -19.34 -9.67
C PHE A 25 3.22 -20.86 -9.50
N LEU A 26 3.49 -21.34 -8.29
CA LEU A 26 3.43 -22.76 -7.96
C LEU A 26 1.97 -23.23 -8.03
N PRO A 27 1.69 -24.41 -8.61
CA PRO A 27 0.35 -24.96 -8.66
C PRO A 27 -0.20 -25.22 -7.26
N LEU A 28 -1.52 -25.09 -7.11
CA LEU A 28 -2.24 -25.12 -5.82
C LEU A 28 -1.85 -26.28 -4.89
N TYR A 29 -1.58 -27.48 -5.42
CA TYR A 29 -1.18 -28.63 -4.60
C TYR A 29 0.13 -28.37 -3.81
N LEU A 30 1.08 -27.64 -4.41
CA LEU A 30 2.37 -27.35 -3.80
C LEU A 30 2.27 -26.15 -2.84
N GLN A 31 1.45 -25.16 -3.17
CA GLN A 31 1.11 -24.06 -2.26
C GLN A 31 0.42 -24.57 -0.99
N LEU A 32 -0.51 -25.54 -1.12
CA LEU A 32 -1.21 -26.15 0.02
C LEU A 32 -0.29 -27.05 0.86
N SER A 33 0.69 -27.72 0.25
CA SER A 33 1.69 -28.53 1.00
C SER A 33 2.70 -27.70 1.80
N GLN A 34 2.88 -26.41 1.48
CA GLN A 34 3.75 -25.48 2.20
C GLN A 34 2.98 -24.64 3.26
N ARG A 35 1.77 -25.06 3.62
CA ARG A 35 0.96 -24.35 4.62
C ARG A 35 1.65 -24.39 6.00
N PRO A 36 1.94 -23.23 6.63
CA PRO A 36 2.53 -23.19 7.96
C PRO A 36 1.61 -23.81 9.00
N THR A 37 2.22 -24.41 10.03
CA THR A 37 1.51 -25.06 11.13
C THR A 37 0.74 -24.06 12.01
N VAL A 38 -0.23 -24.56 12.79
CA VAL A 38 -1.03 -23.72 13.70
C VAL A 38 -0.14 -23.06 14.76
N GLU A 39 0.86 -23.78 15.27
CA GLU A 39 1.86 -23.26 16.21
C GLU A 39 2.72 -22.14 15.60
N GLU A 40 3.23 -22.29 14.37
CA GLU A 40 3.93 -21.18 13.71
C GLU A 40 3.06 -19.92 13.55
N LEU A 41 1.77 -20.08 13.26
CA LEU A 41 0.83 -18.96 13.13
C LEU A 41 0.49 -18.32 14.50
N ARG A 42 0.63 -19.08 15.59
CA ARG A 42 0.55 -18.58 16.98
C ARG A 42 1.82 -17.85 17.39
N GLU A 43 3.00 -18.42 17.11
CA GLU A 43 4.31 -17.80 17.37
C GLU A 43 4.47 -16.47 16.62
N LYS A 44 4.12 -16.46 15.33
CA LYS A 44 4.12 -15.25 14.49
C LYS A 44 2.97 -14.29 14.84
N LYS A 45 2.12 -14.65 15.82
CA LYS A 45 0.96 -13.88 16.31
C LYS A 45 -0.05 -13.47 15.22
N ILE A 46 -0.10 -14.23 14.12
CA ILE A 46 -0.95 -14.00 12.95
C ILE A 46 -2.42 -14.37 13.26
N LEU A 47 -2.65 -15.29 14.20
CA LEU A 47 -3.99 -15.64 14.67
C LEU A 47 -4.58 -14.54 15.58
N ILE A 48 -4.99 -13.42 14.97
CA ILE A 48 -5.89 -12.47 15.62
C ILE A 48 -7.19 -13.19 15.98
N ARG A 49 -7.59 -13.09 17.25
CA ARG A 49 -8.86 -13.64 17.75
C ARG A 49 -9.85 -12.50 17.87
N PHE A 50 -11.02 -12.67 17.27
CA PHE A 50 -12.17 -11.81 17.50
C PHE A 50 -12.90 -12.26 18.78
N SER A 51 -13.71 -11.37 19.35
CA SER A 51 -14.66 -11.74 20.41
C SER A 51 -15.93 -12.26 19.76
N ASP A 52 -16.41 -13.43 20.19
CA ASP A 52 -17.73 -13.95 19.80
C ASP A 52 -18.87 -13.18 20.50
N TYR A 53 -18.55 -12.48 21.59
CA TYR A 53 -19.47 -11.57 22.29
C TYR A 53 -19.41 -10.16 21.69
N VAL A 54 -20.58 -9.63 21.35
CA VAL A 54 -20.78 -8.27 20.82
C VAL A 54 -21.77 -7.55 21.73
N GLU A 55 -21.36 -6.40 22.27
CA GLU A 55 -22.23 -5.56 23.06
C GLU A 55 -23.20 -4.78 22.17
N VAL A 56 -24.47 -4.69 22.59
CA VAL A 56 -25.53 -3.98 21.90
C VAL A 56 -26.13 -2.96 22.86
N ALA A 57 -26.28 -1.72 22.40
CA ALA A 57 -26.89 -0.62 23.13
C ALA A 57 -27.78 0.18 22.18
N ASP A 58 -28.84 0.78 22.71
CA ASP A 58 -29.82 1.52 21.91
C ASP A 58 -29.22 2.79 21.32
N ALA A 59 -29.37 2.96 20.00
CA ALA A 59 -29.05 4.20 19.32
C ALA A 59 -30.17 5.23 19.53
N GLN A 60 -29.80 6.51 19.63
CA GLN A 60 -30.76 7.62 19.71
C GLN A 60 -31.79 7.56 18.57
N ASP A 61 -33.08 7.58 18.87
CA ASP A 61 -34.14 7.60 17.86
C ASP A 61 -34.55 9.04 17.51
N TYR A 62 -34.14 9.48 16.31
CA TYR A 62 -34.43 10.80 15.75
C TYR A 62 -34.27 10.76 14.22
N ASP A 63 -34.96 11.66 13.51
CA ASP A 63 -34.85 11.73 12.06
C ASP A 63 -33.44 12.22 11.65
N ARG A 64 -32.70 11.34 10.96
CA ARG A 64 -31.36 11.58 10.41
C ARG A 64 -31.38 11.99 8.93
N ARG A 65 -32.56 12.24 8.35
CA ARG A 65 -32.72 12.59 6.93
C ARG A 65 -32.21 14.01 6.66
N ALA A 66 -31.22 14.09 5.77
CA ALA A 66 -30.74 15.33 5.17
C ALA A 66 -30.97 15.30 3.66
N ASP A 67 -31.08 16.48 3.02
CA ASP A 67 -31.05 16.57 1.56
C ASP A 67 -29.67 16.12 1.03
N LYS A 68 -29.66 15.66 -0.23
CA LYS A 68 -28.48 15.16 -0.92
C LYS A 68 -28.17 16.08 -2.11
N PRO A 69 -27.75 17.34 -1.89
CA PRO A 69 -27.64 18.34 -2.96
C PRO A 69 -26.71 17.91 -4.11
N TRP A 70 -25.71 17.08 -3.82
CA TRP A 70 -24.82 16.50 -4.84
C TRP A 70 -25.54 15.68 -5.93
N THR A 71 -26.75 15.17 -5.65
CA THR A 71 -27.58 14.46 -6.63
C THR A 71 -28.19 15.37 -7.69
N ARG A 72 -28.36 16.67 -7.38
CA ARG A 72 -29.04 17.66 -8.24
C ARG A 72 -28.06 18.51 -9.07
N LEU A 73 -26.75 18.25 -8.98
CA LEU A 73 -25.70 18.97 -9.70
C LEU A 73 -25.70 18.65 -11.20
N SER A 74 -25.85 19.67 -12.05
CA SER A 74 -25.75 19.58 -13.51
C SER A 74 -24.31 19.38 -13.99
N ALA A 75 -24.15 19.19 -15.30
CA ALA A 75 -22.82 19.14 -15.93
C ALA A 75 -22.05 20.48 -15.81
N ALA A 76 -22.77 21.60 -15.82
CA ALA A 76 -22.20 22.94 -15.68
C ALA A 76 -21.72 23.19 -14.24
N ASP A 77 -22.56 22.88 -13.24
CA ASP A 77 -22.20 23.05 -11.82
C ASP A 77 -20.97 22.22 -11.47
N LYS A 78 -20.93 20.96 -11.94
CA LYS A 78 -19.77 20.07 -11.80
C LYS A 78 -18.52 20.63 -12.48
N ALA A 79 -18.65 21.41 -13.55
CA ALA A 79 -17.51 22.05 -14.23
C ALA A 79 -17.02 23.30 -13.46
N ALA A 80 -17.93 24.11 -12.93
CA ALA A 80 -17.61 25.25 -12.06
C ALA A 80 -16.88 24.79 -10.79
N ILE A 81 -17.46 23.82 -10.06
CA ILE A 81 -16.89 23.24 -8.84
C ILE A 81 -15.51 22.62 -9.10
N ARG A 82 -15.27 21.99 -10.25
CA ARG A 82 -13.92 21.49 -10.61
C ARG A 82 -12.92 22.62 -10.82
N LYS A 83 -13.32 23.74 -11.45
CA LYS A 83 -12.43 24.89 -11.63
C LYS A 83 -12.09 25.53 -10.28
N GLU A 84 -13.11 25.81 -9.47
CA GLU A 84 -13.01 26.39 -8.13
C GLU A 84 -12.10 25.57 -7.21
N LEU A 85 -12.34 24.26 -7.10
CA LEU A 85 -11.51 23.37 -6.28
C LEU A 85 -10.08 23.23 -6.79
N ASN A 86 -9.81 23.44 -8.08
CA ASN A 86 -8.46 23.33 -8.62
C ASN A 86 -7.68 24.64 -8.50
N GLU A 87 -8.36 25.78 -8.56
CA GLU A 87 -7.79 27.08 -8.17
C GLU A 87 -7.37 27.02 -6.69
N PHE A 88 -8.32 26.75 -5.79
CA PHE A 88 -8.11 26.65 -4.34
C PHE A 88 -6.92 25.75 -3.96
N LYS A 89 -6.83 24.54 -4.55
CA LYS A 89 -5.74 23.57 -4.30
C LYS A 89 -4.35 24.05 -4.74
N SER A 90 -4.27 25.04 -5.63
CA SER A 90 -3.02 25.51 -6.22
C SER A 90 -2.56 26.87 -5.68
N THR A 91 -3.49 27.67 -5.14
CA THR A 91 -3.21 29.03 -4.65
C THR A 91 -3.41 29.22 -3.15
N GLU A 92 -4.40 28.56 -2.53
CA GLU A 92 -4.82 28.81 -1.13
C GLU A 92 -4.58 27.63 -0.18
N MET A 93 -4.69 26.39 -0.68
CA MET A 93 -4.57 25.19 0.14
C MET A 93 -3.11 24.91 0.51
N GLU A 94 -2.74 25.14 1.77
CA GLU A 94 -1.40 24.80 2.27
C GLU A 94 -1.16 23.28 2.21
N VAL A 95 -0.10 22.88 1.50
CA VAL A 95 0.36 21.49 1.42
C VAL A 95 1.86 21.45 1.57
N HIS A 96 2.33 20.69 2.58
CA HIS A 96 3.74 20.45 2.83
C HIS A 96 4.46 19.96 1.57
N GLU A 97 5.65 20.52 1.26
CA GLU A 97 6.35 20.34 -0.02
C GLU A 97 6.44 18.89 -0.49
N LEU A 98 6.87 17.98 0.40
CA LEU A 98 7.01 16.55 0.09
C LEU A 98 5.68 15.88 -0.30
N SER A 99 4.55 16.42 0.16
CA SER A 99 3.20 15.86 -0.01
C SER A 99 2.43 16.47 -1.18
N LYS A 100 2.95 17.50 -1.86
CA LYS A 100 2.25 18.19 -2.98
C LYS A 100 1.86 17.26 -4.13
N HIS A 101 2.59 16.16 -4.33
CA HIS A 101 2.27 15.13 -5.32
C HIS A 101 0.99 14.33 -5.02
N LEU A 102 0.44 14.43 -3.80
CA LEU A 102 -0.83 13.81 -3.40
C LEU A 102 -2.05 14.70 -3.66
N THR A 103 -1.84 15.97 -4.05
CA THR A 103 -2.92 16.92 -4.35
C THR A 103 -3.67 16.50 -5.62
N ARG A 104 -4.90 15.99 -5.45
CA ARG A 104 -5.71 15.44 -6.55
C ARG A 104 -6.26 16.54 -7.48
N PRO A 105 -5.86 16.60 -8.77
CA PRO A 105 -6.35 17.58 -9.76
C PRO A 105 -7.75 17.22 -10.28
#